data_AF-A0A9D3VMF6-F1
#
_entry.id   AF-A0A9D3VMF6-F1
#
_cell.length_a   1.000
_cell.length_b   1.000
_cell.length_c   1.000
_cell.angle_alpha   90.00
_cell.angle_beta   90.00
_cell.angle_gamma   90.00
#
_symmetry.space_group_name_H-M   'P 1'
#
loop_
_entity.id
_entity.type
_entity.pdbx_description
1 polymer ?
#
loop_
_entity_poly.entity_id
_entity_poly.type
_entity_poly.pdbx_seq_one_letter_code
_entity_poly.pdbx_strand_id
1 'polypeptide(L)'
;MWRSLWRSIDRFSLQHFKSVITELRQIKVVNKQNRDTVVDLLQTIVEIVTYGDRQDPLIFECFMEYQVLAEFVRVLKISTSSTIEAPLLQYLSIMIQNMDSEHAIYYCLSNDYVNNIVAHPYNFDAGDLALYYVSFLRAVSSKISRDTLCLLVKVHGDVVVSFPMYTEALKFAQHEEKMIQTAIRALTLNIYNICDDNVYQFITTPPASIYFSDLVSSLKKQCLQLDALVNSSEQNLQWAGINALIKGTRTYF
;
A
#
# COMPACT_ATOMS: atom_id res chain seq x y z
N MET A 1 -39.67 -1.40 -7.44
CA MET A 1 -40.54 -1.71 -6.28
C MET A 1 -39.88 -2.68 -5.30
N TRP A 2 -38.70 -2.34 -4.76
CA TRP A 2 -38.00 -3.16 -3.72
C TRP A 2 -37.40 -2.31 -2.59
N ARG A 3 -37.63 -0.98 -2.58
CA ARG A 3 -37.06 -0.05 -1.60
C ARG A 3 -37.95 0.21 -0.37
N SER A 4 -39.11 -0.44 -0.26
CA SER A 4 -40.09 -0.18 0.80
C SER A 4 -40.17 -1.24 1.90
N LEU A 5 -39.35 -2.28 1.86
CA LEU A 5 -39.25 -3.30 2.93
C LEU A 5 -38.11 -3.01 3.95
N TRP A 6 -37.36 -1.93 3.76
CA TRP A 6 -36.23 -1.52 4.61
C TRP A 6 -36.65 -0.63 5.80
N ARG A 7 -37.80 -0.90 6.41
CA ARG A 7 -38.17 -0.25 7.68
C ARG A 7 -37.66 -1.11 8.83
N SER A 8 -36.59 -0.62 9.48
CA SER A 8 -36.06 -0.94 10.82
C SER A 8 -34.91 -1.95 10.99
N ILE A 9 -34.15 -2.33 9.96
CA ILE A 9 -32.87 -3.02 10.22
C ILE A 9 -31.84 -1.93 10.49
N ASP A 10 -31.32 -1.90 11.72
CA ASP A 10 -30.17 -1.06 12.04
C ASP A 10 -28.97 -1.52 11.19
N ARG A 11 -28.49 -0.61 10.34
CA ARG A 11 -27.40 -0.82 9.39
C ARG A 11 -26.11 -1.28 10.08
N PHE A 12 -25.90 -0.88 11.33
CA PHE A 12 -24.70 -1.22 12.08
C PHE A 12 -24.94 -2.34 13.10
N SER A 13 -26.08 -3.02 13.03
CA SER A 13 -26.36 -4.14 13.94
C SER A 13 -25.53 -5.39 13.62
N LEU A 14 -25.18 -6.12 14.68
CA LEU A 14 -24.50 -7.42 14.59
C LEU A 14 -25.28 -8.44 13.72
N GLN A 15 -26.61 -8.41 13.78
CA GLN A 15 -27.44 -9.32 12.97
C GLN A 15 -27.35 -8.99 11.48
N HIS A 16 -27.37 -7.69 11.12
CA HIS A 16 -27.17 -7.28 9.74
C HIS A 16 -25.78 -7.67 9.25
N PHE A 17 -24.75 -7.45 10.06
CA PHE A 17 -23.38 -7.82 9.72
C PHE A 17 -23.24 -9.32 9.41
N LYS A 18 -23.79 -10.20 10.26
CA LYS A 18 -23.81 -11.65 10.02
C LYS A 18 -24.53 -12.02 8.73
N SER A 19 -25.63 -11.34 8.41
CA SER A 19 -26.37 -11.55 7.15
C SER A 19 -25.52 -11.20 5.94
N VAL A 20 -24.86 -10.03 5.94
CA VAL A 20 -24.01 -9.56 4.83
C VAL A 20 -22.83 -10.51 4.61
N ILE A 21 -22.16 -10.96 5.68
CA ILE A 21 -21.07 -11.95 5.57
C ILE A 21 -21.59 -13.27 4.99
N THR A 22 -22.77 -13.72 5.43
CA THR A 22 -23.36 -14.97 4.94
C THR A 22 -23.68 -14.87 3.44
N GLU A 23 -24.19 -13.73 2.99
CA GLU A 23 -24.44 -13.47 1.57
C GLU A 23 -23.16 -13.52 0.74
N LEU A 24 -22.09 -12.85 1.19
CA LEU A 24 -20.78 -12.87 0.53
C LEU A 24 -20.23 -14.31 0.41
N ARG A 25 -20.42 -15.15 1.44
CA ARG A 25 -19.98 -16.56 1.46
C ARG A 25 -20.72 -17.46 0.47
N GLN A 26 -21.96 -17.12 0.11
CA GLN A 26 -22.71 -17.88 -0.89
C GLN A 26 -22.18 -17.67 -2.30
N ILE A 27 -21.51 -16.54 -2.56
CA ILE A 27 -20.95 -16.23 -3.89
C ILE A 27 -19.78 -17.15 -4.19
N LYS A 28 -19.92 -18.03 -5.19
CA LYS A 28 -18.89 -18.99 -5.60
C LYS A 28 -18.01 -18.54 -6.77
N VAL A 29 -18.53 -17.63 -7.60
CA VAL A 29 -17.81 -17.03 -8.74
C VAL A 29 -18.18 -15.56 -8.82
N VAL A 30 -17.21 -14.68 -9.05
CA VAL A 30 -17.44 -13.26 -9.33
C VAL A 30 -17.21 -12.97 -10.80
N ASN A 31 -18.24 -12.45 -11.47
CA ASN A 31 -18.25 -12.13 -12.89
C ASN A 31 -18.90 -10.76 -13.13
N LYS A 32 -19.01 -10.34 -14.39
CA LYS A 32 -19.55 -9.02 -14.74
C LYS A 32 -20.99 -8.77 -14.28
N GLN A 33 -21.79 -9.82 -14.05
CA GLN A 33 -23.21 -9.70 -13.68
C GLN A 33 -23.40 -9.43 -12.19
N ASN A 34 -22.54 -9.99 -11.33
CA ASN A 34 -22.66 -9.86 -9.87
C ASN A 34 -21.59 -8.97 -9.23
N ARG A 35 -20.64 -8.45 -10.00
CA ARG A 35 -19.52 -7.63 -9.48
C ARG A 35 -19.99 -6.44 -8.65
N ASP A 36 -21.05 -5.74 -9.07
CA ASP A 36 -21.49 -4.51 -8.40
C ASP A 36 -22.08 -4.86 -7.03
N THR A 37 -22.87 -5.94 -6.97
CA THR A 37 -23.36 -6.52 -5.70
C THR A 37 -22.22 -6.96 -4.79
N VAL A 38 -21.18 -7.60 -5.33
CA VAL A 38 -20.00 -7.99 -4.53
C VAL A 38 -19.31 -6.76 -3.96
N VAL A 39 -19.10 -5.72 -4.77
CA VAL A 39 -18.50 -4.46 -4.32
C VAL A 39 -19.34 -3.82 -3.22
N ASP A 40 -20.67 -3.79 -3.36
CA ASP A 40 -21.59 -3.27 -2.36
C ASP A 40 -21.50 -4.05 -1.03
N LEU A 41 -21.40 -5.39 -1.09
CA LEU A 41 -21.22 -6.24 0.08
C LEU A 41 -19.87 -5.98 0.78
N LEU A 42 -18.78 -5.89 0.00
CA LEU A 42 -17.44 -5.58 0.53
C LEU A 42 -17.43 -4.20 1.22
N GLN A 43 -18.05 -3.19 0.59
CA GLN A 43 -18.18 -1.86 1.15
C GLN A 43 -18.97 -1.90 2.46
N THR A 44 -20.13 -2.55 2.45
CA THR A 44 -21.00 -2.64 3.63
C THR A 44 -20.27 -3.29 4.80
N ILE A 45 -19.53 -4.38 4.56
CA ILE A 45 -18.72 -5.04 5.59
C ILE A 45 -17.69 -4.07 6.16
N VAL A 46 -16.93 -3.38 5.31
CA VAL A 46 -15.88 -2.47 5.75
C VAL A 46 -16.44 -1.28 6.53
N GLU A 47 -17.55 -0.71 6.08
CA GLU A 47 -18.22 0.39 6.79
C GLU A 47 -18.68 -0.04 8.18
N ILE A 48 -19.29 -1.23 8.30
CA ILE A 48 -19.74 -1.77 9.59
C ILE A 48 -18.55 -2.03 10.51
N VAL A 49 -17.47 -2.63 10.02
CA VAL A 49 -16.27 -2.92 10.82
C VAL A 49 -15.57 -1.62 11.25
N THR A 50 -15.43 -0.66 10.34
CA THR A 50 -14.77 0.63 10.62
C THR A 50 -15.55 1.44 11.65
N TYR A 51 -16.88 1.38 11.60
CA TYR A 51 -17.74 1.99 12.61
C TYR A 51 -17.72 1.21 13.93
N GLY A 52 -17.79 -0.12 13.85
CA GLY A 52 -17.90 -1.05 14.98
C GLY A 52 -16.66 -1.10 15.87
N ASP A 53 -15.45 -1.03 15.30
CA ASP A 53 -14.18 -1.08 16.05
C ASP A 53 -14.14 -0.06 17.21
N ARG A 54 -14.82 1.09 17.06
CA ARG A 54 -14.86 2.15 18.08
C ARG A 54 -16.09 2.13 18.98
N GLN A 55 -17.18 1.46 18.58
CA GLN A 55 -18.48 1.60 19.23
C GLN A 55 -19.04 0.30 19.80
N ASP A 56 -18.79 -0.83 19.15
CA ASP A 56 -19.31 -2.13 19.57
C ASP A 56 -18.25 -3.23 19.32
N PRO A 57 -17.51 -3.65 20.37
CA PRO A 57 -16.52 -4.71 20.27
C PRO A 57 -17.05 -6.03 19.68
N LEU A 58 -18.36 -6.32 19.83
CA LEU A 58 -18.97 -7.55 19.33
C LEU A 58 -18.93 -7.65 17.80
N ILE A 59 -18.95 -6.51 17.10
CA ILE A 59 -18.82 -6.48 15.64
C ILE A 59 -17.43 -6.95 15.24
N PHE A 60 -16.39 -6.49 15.94
CA PHE A 60 -15.02 -6.90 15.64
C PHE A 60 -14.76 -8.36 16.02
N GLU A 61 -15.29 -8.83 17.15
CA GLU A 61 -15.29 -10.26 17.51
C GLU A 61 -15.93 -11.10 16.41
N CYS A 62 -17.11 -10.72 15.93
CA CYS A 62 -17.75 -11.40 14.81
C CYS A 62 -16.93 -11.35 13.51
N PHE A 63 -16.25 -10.24 13.23
CA PHE A 63 -15.37 -10.12 12.06
C PHE A 63 -14.21 -11.10 12.12
N MET A 64 -13.65 -11.33 13.31
CA MET A 64 -12.61 -12.33 13.56
C MET A 64 -13.15 -13.75 13.49
N GLU A 65 -14.25 -14.06 14.19
CA GLU A 65 -14.87 -15.38 14.21
C GLU A 65 -15.24 -15.88 12.81
N TYR A 66 -15.75 -14.98 11.97
CA TYR A 66 -16.12 -15.30 10.60
C TYR A 66 -14.94 -15.21 9.62
N GLN A 67 -13.71 -14.98 10.09
CA GLN A 67 -12.52 -14.88 9.25
C GLN A 67 -12.73 -14.00 8.02
N VAL A 68 -13.34 -12.82 8.20
CA VAL A 68 -13.84 -12.02 7.07
C VAL A 68 -12.72 -11.59 6.10
N LEU A 69 -11.50 -11.39 6.59
CA LEU A 69 -10.33 -11.17 5.72
C LEU A 69 -10.04 -12.37 4.79
N ALA A 70 -10.26 -13.59 5.26
CA ALA A 70 -10.16 -14.79 4.42
C ALA A 70 -11.22 -14.76 3.30
N GLU A 71 -12.42 -14.27 3.60
CA GLU A 71 -13.47 -14.09 2.58
C GLU A 71 -13.08 -13.04 1.54
N PHE A 72 -12.42 -11.95 1.92
CA PHE A 72 -11.89 -10.97 0.97
C PHE A 72 -10.82 -11.57 0.07
N VAL A 73 -9.87 -12.33 0.63
CA VAL A 73 -8.87 -13.08 -0.13
C VAL A 73 -9.54 -14.09 -1.08
N ARG A 74 -10.57 -14.80 -0.61
CA ARG A 74 -11.31 -15.77 -1.42
C ARG A 74 -12.01 -15.07 -2.59
N VAL A 75 -12.74 -14.00 -2.32
CA VAL A 75 -13.46 -13.21 -3.34
C VAL A 75 -12.52 -12.69 -4.41
N LEU A 76 -11.33 -12.21 -4.01
CA LEU A 76 -10.28 -11.78 -4.93
C LEU A 76 -9.82 -12.95 -5.84
N LYS A 77 -9.64 -14.15 -5.28
CA LYS A 77 -9.22 -15.35 -6.03
C LYS A 77 -10.29 -15.93 -6.96
N ILE A 78 -11.57 -15.88 -6.58
CA ILE A 78 -12.69 -16.41 -7.39
C ILE A 78 -13.22 -15.39 -8.41
N SER A 79 -12.64 -14.20 -8.47
CA SER A 79 -13.02 -13.18 -9.44
C SER A 79 -12.34 -13.38 -10.76
N THR A 80 -13.15 -13.40 -11.82
CA THR A 80 -12.66 -13.35 -13.20
C THR A 80 -12.66 -11.91 -13.74
N SER A 81 -12.95 -10.91 -12.90
CA SER A 81 -13.06 -9.51 -13.27
C SER A 81 -12.07 -8.67 -12.47
N SER A 82 -11.12 -8.01 -13.14
CA SER A 82 -10.16 -7.09 -12.51
C SER A 82 -10.82 -5.87 -11.87
N THR A 83 -12.10 -5.62 -12.15
CA THR A 83 -12.81 -4.43 -11.66
C THR A 83 -13.12 -4.45 -10.16
N ILE A 84 -12.99 -5.58 -9.46
CA ILE A 84 -13.18 -5.63 -8.00
C ILE A 84 -11.91 -5.32 -7.21
N GLU A 85 -10.75 -5.38 -7.86
CA GLU A 85 -9.43 -5.28 -7.22
C GLU A 85 -9.22 -3.89 -6.61
N ALA A 86 -9.45 -2.85 -7.41
CA ALA A 86 -9.33 -1.46 -6.96
C ALA A 86 -10.30 -1.11 -5.81
N PRO A 87 -11.62 -1.40 -5.90
CA PRO A 87 -12.53 -1.18 -4.77
C PRO A 87 -12.12 -1.94 -3.51
N LEU A 88 -11.76 -3.22 -3.64
CA LEU A 88 -11.36 -4.02 -2.47
C LEU A 88 -10.11 -3.44 -1.80
N LEU A 89 -9.08 -3.08 -2.57
CA LEU A 89 -7.87 -2.44 -2.07
C LEU A 89 -8.19 -1.10 -1.39
N GLN A 90 -9.10 -0.30 -1.96
CA GLN A 90 -9.55 0.95 -1.37
C GLN A 90 -10.24 0.74 -0.02
N TYR A 91 -11.20 -0.18 0.06
CA TYR A 91 -11.94 -0.45 1.28
C TYR A 91 -11.02 -1.01 2.36
N LEU A 92 -10.14 -1.95 2.03
CA LEU A 92 -9.10 -2.45 2.94
C LEU A 92 -8.19 -1.33 3.45
N SER A 93 -7.80 -0.40 2.57
CA SER A 93 -6.97 0.75 2.96
C SER A 93 -7.67 1.62 4.01
N ILE A 94 -8.95 1.93 3.79
CA ILE A 94 -9.77 2.73 4.71
C ILE A 94 -9.94 2.00 6.04
N MET A 95 -10.29 0.72 5.98
CA MET A 95 -10.49 -0.12 7.16
C MET A 95 -9.23 -0.15 8.03
N ILE A 96 -8.09 -0.52 7.44
CA ILE A 96 -6.81 -0.65 8.15
C ILE A 96 -6.35 0.70 8.71
N GLN A 97 -6.50 1.80 7.96
CA GLN A 97 -6.11 3.12 8.46
C GLN A 97 -6.87 3.53 9.73
N ASN A 98 -8.15 3.16 9.82
CA ASN A 98 -9.03 3.53 10.93
C ASN A 98 -8.98 2.57 12.12
N MET A 99 -8.29 1.43 12.02
CA MET A 99 -8.12 0.51 13.14
C MET A 99 -7.11 1.07 14.15
N ASP A 100 -7.54 1.22 15.40
CA ASP A 100 -6.67 1.70 16.49
C ASP A 100 -6.43 0.63 17.56
N SER A 101 -7.27 -0.41 17.60
CA SER A 101 -7.12 -1.54 18.53
C SER A 101 -5.92 -2.41 18.16
N GLU A 102 -5.06 -2.67 19.14
CA GLU A 102 -3.92 -3.60 18.99
C GLU A 102 -4.39 -4.98 18.54
N HIS A 103 -5.44 -5.52 19.16
CA HIS A 103 -6.02 -6.81 18.78
C HIS A 103 -6.46 -6.83 17.30
N ALA A 104 -7.02 -5.73 16.81
CA ALA A 104 -7.45 -5.63 15.42
C ALA A 104 -6.28 -5.60 14.44
N ILE A 105 -5.23 -4.87 14.79
CA ILE A 105 -3.98 -4.82 14.02
C ILE A 105 -3.34 -6.20 13.96
N TYR A 106 -3.18 -6.87 15.12
CA TYR A 106 -2.62 -8.23 15.16
C TYR A 106 -3.43 -9.20 14.32
N TYR A 107 -4.77 -9.19 14.42
CA TYR A 107 -5.61 -10.05 13.59
C TYR A 107 -5.41 -9.80 12.09
N CYS A 108 -5.37 -8.53 11.66
CA CYS A 108 -5.21 -8.18 10.26
C CYS A 108 -3.86 -8.61 9.67
N LEU A 109 -2.79 -8.45 10.44
CA LEU A 109 -1.43 -8.80 10.02
C LEU A 109 -1.15 -10.31 10.15
N SER A 110 -1.95 -11.03 10.93
CA SER A 110 -1.85 -12.48 11.12
C SER A 110 -2.47 -13.29 9.99
N ASN A 111 -2.24 -14.60 10.00
CA ASN A 111 -2.87 -15.60 9.11
C ASN A 111 -2.62 -15.39 7.60
N ASP A 112 -1.55 -14.67 7.24
CA ASP A 112 -1.09 -14.47 5.85
C ASP A 112 -2.13 -13.76 4.96
N TYR A 113 -3.21 -13.16 5.50
CA TYR A 113 -4.27 -12.53 4.68
C TYR A 113 -3.74 -11.34 3.89
N VAL A 114 -3.05 -10.42 4.57
CA VAL A 114 -2.40 -9.25 3.95
C VAL A 114 -1.38 -9.71 2.92
N ASN A 115 -0.55 -10.70 3.24
CA ASN A 115 0.43 -11.25 2.31
C ASN A 115 -0.23 -11.88 1.06
N ASN A 116 -1.36 -12.57 1.22
CA ASN A 116 -2.13 -13.10 0.09
C ASN A 116 -2.72 -11.99 -0.79
N ILE A 117 -3.17 -10.88 -0.20
CA ILE A 117 -3.67 -9.72 -0.94
C ILE A 117 -2.51 -9.05 -1.68
N VAL A 118 -1.38 -8.81 -1.01
CA VAL A 118 -0.17 -8.23 -1.60
C VAL A 118 0.35 -9.06 -2.76
N ALA A 119 0.43 -10.39 -2.60
CA ALA A 119 0.96 -11.30 -3.61
C ALA A 119 -0.04 -11.67 -4.71
N HIS A 120 -1.26 -11.12 -4.70
CA HIS A 120 -2.25 -11.38 -5.74
C HIS A 120 -1.75 -10.85 -7.11
N PRO A 121 -1.94 -11.59 -8.22
CA PRO A 121 -1.44 -11.20 -9.54
C PRO A 121 -2.31 -10.09 -10.18
N TYR A 122 -2.17 -8.87 -9.68
CA TYR A 122 -2.82 -7.68 -10.23
C TYR A 122 -2.30 -7.34 -11.63
N ASN A 123 -3.19 -6.80 -12.48
CA ASN A 123 -2.81 -6.22 -13.76
C ASN A 123 -2.71 -4.69 -13.64
N PHE A 124 -1.49 -4.19 -13.50
CA PHE A 124 -1.21 -2.75 -13.34
C PHE A 124 -1.15 -1.97 -14.67
N ASP A 125 -1.24 -2.64 -15.83
CA ASP A 125 -1.20 -1.97 -17.14
C ASP A 125 -2.48 -1.18 -17.44
N ALA A 126 -3.54 -1.36 -16.65
CA ALA A 126 -4.86 -0.80 -16.89
C ALA A 126 -5.31 0.15 -15.77
N GLY A 127 -5.40 1.44 -16.08
CA GLY A 127 -6.02 2.46 -15.24
C GLY A 127 -5.28 2.71 -13.92
N ASP A 128 -6.03 3.13 -12.90
CA ASP A 128 -5.48 3.66 -11.65
C ASP A 128 -5.18 2.58 -10.59
N LEU A 129 -5.12 1.29 -10.96
CA LEU A 129 -5.00 0.19 -9.99
C LEU A 129 -3.74 0.30 -9.12
N ALA A 130 -2.63 0.77 -9.70
CA ALA A 130 -1.38 1.00 -8.99
C ALA A 130 -1.55 1.98 -7.82
N LEU A 131 -2.40 3.01 -7.98
CA LEU A 131 -2.68 4.00 -6.93
C LEU A 131 -3.39 3.37 -5.73
N TYR A 132 -4.41 2.53 -5.99
CA TYR A 132 -5.12 1.81 -4.94
C TYR A 132 -4.21 0.81 -4.23
N TYR A 133 -3.37 0.09 -4.99
CA TYR A 133 -2.43 -0.88 -4.45
C TYR A 133 -1.37 -0.23 -3.55
N VAL A 134 -0.74 0.85 -4.01
CA VAL A 134 0.25 1.58 -3.20
C VAL A 134 -0.39 2.26 -1.99
N SER A 135 -1.62 2.74 -2.10
CA SER A 135 -2.38 3.27 -0.95
C SER A 135 -2.62 2.18 0.11
N PHE A 136 -2.97 0.96 -0.33
CA PHE A 136 -3.13 -0.20 0.55
C PHE A 136 -1.82 -0.59 1.24
N LEU A 137 -0.72 -0.69 0.49
CA LEU A 137 0.61 -0.97 1.06
C LEU A 137 1.00 0.08 2.10
N ARG A 138 0.74 1.37 1.83
CA ARG A 138 0.99 2.46 2.78
C ARG A 138 0.11 2.34 4.03
N ALA A 139 -1.16 1.99 3.89
CA ALA A 139 -2.08 1.77 4.99
C ALA A 139 -1.58 0.66 5.93
N VAL A 140 -1.23 -0.49 5.36
CA VAL A 140 -0.63 -1.62 6.09
C VAL A 140 0.65 -1.17 6.77
N SER A 141 1.59 -0.56 6.02
CA SER A 141 2.88 -0.09 6.54
C SER A 141 2.71 0.77 7.78
N SER A 142 1.73 1.67 7.78
CA SER A 142 1.51 2.61 8.89
C SER A 142 1.06 1.95 10.20
N LYS A 143 0.61 0.69 10.16
CA LYS A 143 0.19 -0.09 11.33
C LYS A 143 1.21 -1.14 11.77
N ILE A 144 2.33 -1.30 11.06
CA ILE A 144 3.39 -2.23 11.44
C ILE A 144 4.25 -1.60 12.55
N SER A 145 4.57 -2.40 13.56
CA SER A 145 5.53 -2.10 14.62
C SER A 145 6.67 -3.11 14.61
N ARG A 146 7.66 -2.93 15.48
CA ARG A 146 8.74 -3.93 15.68
C ARG A 146 8.19 -5.31 16.06
N ASP A 147 7.11 -5.34 16.84
CA ASP A 147 6.53 -6.59 17.34
C ASP A 147 5.64 -7.31 16.31
N THR A 148 5.03 -6.56 15.37
CA THR A 148 4.13 -7.13 14.37
C THR A 148 4.78 -7.40 13.01
N LEU A 149 5.99 -6.86 12.76
CA LEU A 149 6.71 -7.08 11.51
C LEU A 149 6.94 -8.57 11.22
N CYS A 150 7.19 -9.37 12.25
CA CYS A 150 7.41 -10.82 12.15
C CYS A 150 6.20 -11.57 11.56
N LEU A 151 4.98 -11.00 11.67
CA LEU A 151 3.75 -11.60 11.15
C LEU A 151 3.63 -11.49 9.62
N LEU A 152 4.36 -10.56 9.00
CA LEU A 152 4.34 -10.32 7.56
C LEU A 152 5.49 -11.00 6.80
N VAL A 153 6.44 -11.59 7.49
CA VAL A 153 7.59 -12.28 6.88
C VAL A 153 7.45 -13.79 6.99
N LYS A 154 8.01 -14.51 6.02
CA LYS A 154 8.18 -15.97 6.12
C LYS A 154 9.62 -16.25 6.50
N VAL A 155 9.78 -17.01 7.57
CA VAL A 155 11.07 -17.40 8.13
C VAL A 155 11.27 -18.90 7.90
N HIS A 156 12.48 -19.28 7.49
CA HIS A 156 12.91 -20.67 7.42
C HIS A 156 14.18 -20.84 8.25
N GLY A 157 14.10 -21.61 9.34
CA GLY A 157 15.11 -21.57 10.40
C GLY A 157 15.10 -20.20 11.07
N ASP A 158 16.21 -19.47 11.00
CA ASP A 158 16.36 -18.10 11.52
C ASP A 158 16.48 -17.05 10.40
N VAL A 159 16.23 -17.44 9.15
CA VAL A 159 16.40 -16.55 7.99
C VAL A 159 15.05 -16.16 7.40
N VAL A 160 14.84 -14.86 7.24
CA VAL A 160 13.70 -14.33 6.48
C VAL A 160 13.91 -14.67 5.00
N VAL A 161 13.01 -15.49 4.44
CA VAL A 161 13.05 -15.95 3.04
C VAL A 161 12.04 -15.23 2.15
N SER A 162 11.01 -14.61 2.74
CA SER A 162 9.99 -13.89 2.00
C SER A 162 9.47 -12.71 2.80
N PHE A 163 9.37 -11.56 2.14
CA PHE A 163 8.68 -10.39 2.65
C PHE A 163 7.88 -9.74 1.50
N PRO A 164 6.69 -10.28 1.17
CA PRO A 164 5.92 -9.86 0.00
C PRO A 164 5.68 -8.35 -0.01
N MET A 165 5.29 -7.78 1.12
CA MET A 165 4.98 -6.36 1.24
C MET A 165 6.15 -5.45 0.87
N TYR A 166 7.38 -5.78 1.29
CA TYR A 166 8.58 -5.03 0.87
C TYR A 166 8.90 -5.27 -0.61
N THR A 167 9.00 -6.53 -1.03
CA THR A 167 9.43 -6.87 -2.39
C THR A 167 8.47 -6.38 -3.48
N GLU A 168 7.16 -6.46 -3.24
CA GLU A 168 6.14 -5.97 -4.17
C GLU A 168 6.09 -4.44 -4.21
N ALA A 169 6.29 -3.76 -3.06
CA ALA A 169 6.38 -2.30 -3.02
C ALA A 169 7.52 -1.77 -3.89
N LEU A 170 8.69 -2.44 -3.86
CA LEU A 170 9.86 -2.00 -4.60
C LEU A 170 9.70 -2.04 -6.13
N LYS A 171 8.76 -2.82 -6.66
CA LYS A 171 8.44 -2.80 -8.10
C LYS A 171 7.95 -1.43 -8.58
N PHE A 172 7.40 -0.63 -7.66
CA PHE A 172 6.89 0.72 -7.92
C PHE A 172 7.88 1.84 -7.58
N ALA A 173 9.11 1.51 -7.17
CA ALA A 173 10.12 2.49 -6.77
C ALA A 173 10.45 3.52 -7.87
N GLN A 174 10.40 3.11 -9.14
CA GLN A 174 10.67 3.94 -10.31
C GLN A 174 9.41 4.26 -11.13
N HIS A 175 8.22 4.17 -10.52
CA HIS A 175 6.96 4.50 -11.19
C HIS A 175 6.95 5.94 -11.71
N GLU A 176 6.30 6.21 -12.85
CA GLU A 176 6.28 7.54 -13.46
C GLU A 176 5.66 8.61 -12.54
N GLU A 177 4.59 8.25 -11.85
CA GLU A 177 3.91 9.12 -10.90
C GLU A 177 4.71 9.35 -9.61
N LYS A 178 5.00 10.62 -9.32
CA LYS A 178 5.76 11.02 -8.14
C LYS A 178 5.06 10.69 -6.82
N MET A 179 3.74 10.71 -6.79
CA MET A 179 2.98 10.36 -5.58
C MET A 179 3.21 8.90 -5.19
N ILE A 180 3.22 7.99 -6.16
CA ILE A 180 3.55 6.57 -5.94
C ILE A 180 4.98 6.45 -5.42
N GLN A 181 5.95 7.09 -6.07
CA GLN A 181 7.35 7.06 -5.60
C GLN A 181 7.48 7.54 -4.14
N THR A 182 6.79 8.62 -3.77
CA THR A 182 6.80 9.16 -2.40
C THR A 182 6.22 8.17 -1.39
N ALA A 183 5.12 7.49 -1.74
CA ALA A 183 4.53 6.47 -0.87
C ALA A 183 5.46 5.26 -0.68
N ILE A 184 6.14 4.79 -1.74
CA ILE A 184 7.12 3.71 -1.64
C ILE A 184 8.34 4.13 -0.81
N ARG A 185 8.82 5.37 -0.95
CA ARG A 185 9.90 5.91 -0.10
C ARG A 185 9.48 5.97 1.37
N ALA A 186 8.26 6.42 1.66
CA ALA A 186 7.75 6.44 3.04
C ALA A 186 7.63 5.02 3.63
N LEU A 187 7.14 4.05 2.85
CA LEU A 187 7.05 2.65 3.25
C LEU A 187 8.42 2.04 3.53
N THR A 188 9.38 2.23 2.63
CA THR A 188 10.75 1.69 2.79
C THR A 188 11.45 2.30 4.01
N LEU A 189 11.33 3.61 4.23
CA LEU A 189 11.84 4.28 5.42
C LEU A 189 11.21 3.74 6.71
N ASN A 190 9.89 3.50 6.71
CA ASN A 190 9.22 2.94 7.86
C ASN A 190 9.74 1.54 8.20
N ILE A 191 9.91 0.69 7.18
CA ILE A 191 10.50 -0.66 7.36
C ILE A 191 11.92 -0.57 7.91
N TYR A 192 12.77 0.32 7.39
CA TYR A 192 14.13 0.49 7.90
C TYR A 192 14.17 0.99 9.35
N ASN A 193 13.16 1.73 9.79
CA ASN A 193 13.06 2.21 11.16
C ASN A 193 12.65 1.12 12.16
N ILE A 194 11.91 0.10 11.71
CA ILE A 194 11.33 -0.95 12.55
C ILE A 194 11.93 -2.34 12.31
N CYS A 195 12.85 -2.50 11.36
CA CYS A 195 13.44 -3.80 11.05
C CYS A 195 14.31 -4.33 12.21
N ASP A 196 14.22 -5.65 12.42
CA ASP A 196 15.14 -6.42 13.25
C ASP A 196 16.32 -6.95 12.42
N ASP A 197 17.26 -7.66 13.05
CA ASP A 197 18.46 -8.19 12.39
C ASP A 197 18.13 -9.15 11.25
N ASN A 198 17.07 -9.95 11.39
CA ASN A 198 16.67 -10.95 10.39
C ASN A 198 16.08 -10.27 9.15
N VAL A 199 15.21 -9.27 9.33
CA VAL A 199 14.68 -8.46 8.23
C VAL A 199 15.77 -7.59 7.62
N TYR A 200 16.69 -7.05 8.42
CA TYR A 200 17.85 -6.31 7.94
C TYR A 200 18.73 -7.16 7.02
N GLN A 201 18.99 -8.41 7.39
CA GLN A 201 19.71 -9.35 6.54
C GLN A 201 18.96 -9.60 5.21
N PHE A 202 17.64 -9.75 5.24
CA PHE A 202 16.84 -9.90 4.03
C PHE A 202 16.95 -8.69 3.09
N ILE A 203 16.77 -7.46 3.59
CA ILE A 203 16.80 -6.25 2.75
C ILE A 203 18.20 -5.94 2.19
N THR A 204 19.26 -6.42 2.85
CA THR A 204 20.65 -6.26 2.39
C THR A 204 21.12 -7.38 1.46
N THR A 205 20.32 -8.43 1.27
CA THR A 205 20.64 -9.56 0.40
C THR A 205 19.96 -9.40 -0.98
N PRO A 206 20.63 -9.70 -2.10
CA PRO A 206 19.99 -9.72 -3.41
C PRO A 206 18.83 -10.74 -3.46
N PRO A 207 17.72 -10.44 -4.16
CA PRO A 207 17.52 -9.28 -5.04
C PRO A 207 17.02 -8.02 -4.30
N ALA A 208 16.63 -8.11 -3.03
CA ALA A 208 16.05 -7.00 -2.28
C ALA A 208 16.98 -5.77 -2.19
N SER A 209 18.29 -6.00 -2.04
CA SER A 209 19.30 -4.94 -1.95
C SER A 209 19.58 -4.16 -3.23
N ILE A 210 19.07 -4.62 -4.39
CA ILE A 210 19.22 -3.92 -5.67
C ILE A 210 18.62 -2.52 -5.57
N TYR A 211 17.48 -2.36 -4.91
CA TYR A 211 16.84 -1.06 -4.74
C TYR A 211 17.74 -0.03 -4.06
N PHE A 212 18.45 -0.43 -2.99
CA PHE A 212 19.37 0.46 -2.29
C PHE A 212 20.55 0.86 -3.20
N SER A 213 21.07 -0.10 -3.96
CA SER A 213 22.14 0.14 -4.93
C SER A 213 21.70 1.13 -6.02
N ASP A 214 20.50 0.96 -6.56
CA ASP A 214 19.91 1.85 -7.56
C ASP A 214 19.66 3.26 -7.00
N LEU A 215 19.20 3.36 -5.74
CA LEU A 215 19.01 4.64 -5.05
C LEU A 215 20.33 5.41 -4.93
N VAL A 216 21.38 4.74 -4.44
CA VAL A 216 22.72 5.34 -4.29
C VAL A 216 23.29 5.74 -5.65
N SER A 217 23.11 4.91 -6.68
CA SER A 217 23.54 5.20 -8.06
C SER A 217 22.81 6.43 -8.63
N SER A 218 21.49 6.51 -8.42
CA SER A 218 20.67 7.65 -8.84
C SER A 218 21.10 8.95 -8.14
N LEU A 219 21.33 8.89 -6.82
CA LEU A 219 21.83 10.03 -6.06
C LEU A 219 23.20 10.49 -6.57
N LYS A 220 24.14 9.56 -6.81
CA LYS A 220 25.44 9.87 -7.41
C LYS A 220 25.28 10.59 -8.74
N LYS A 221 24.39 10.12 -9.62
CA LYS A 221 24.12 10.75 -10.92
C LYS A 221 23.59 12.18 -10.75
N GLN A 222 22.67 12.40 -9.81
CA GLN A 222 22.14 13.73 -9.51
C GLN A 222 23.22 14.67 -8.96
N CYS A 223 24.07 14.21 -8.04
CA CYS A 223 25.19 14.99 -7.53
C CYS A 223 26.16 15.41 -8.64
N LEU A 224 26.51 14.50 -9.56
CA LEU A 224 27.37 14.81 -10.70
C LEU A 224 26.73 15.82 -11.67
N GLN A 225 25.42 15.72 -11.90
CA GLN A 225 24.68 16.70 -12.71
C GLN A 225 24.66 18.08 -12.06
N LEU A 226 24.45 18.14 -10.74
CA LEU A 226 24.50 19.39 -9.98
C LEU A 226 25.90 20.01 -10.02
N ASP A 227 26.95 19.21 -9.80
CA ASP A 227 28.35 19.66 -9.88
C ASP A 227 28.67 20.27 -11.26
N ALA A 228 28.27 19.60 -12.34
CA ALA A 228 28.44 20.12 -13.69
C ALA A 228 27.70 21.46 -13.91
N LEU A 229 26.47 21.60 -13.40
CA LEU A 229 25.68 22.83 -13.49
C LEU A 229 26.31 23.99 -12.71
N VAL A 230 26.79 23.73 -11.49
CA VAL A 230 27.47 24.73 -10.66
C VAL A 230 28.74 25.20 -11.35
N ASN A 231 29.60 24.28 -11.80
CA ASN A 231 30.84 24.60 -12.51
C ASN A 231 30.58 25.40 -13.80
N SER A 232 29.53 25.06 -14.56
CA SER A 232 29.17 25.82 -15.76
C SER A 232 28.67 27.24 -15.44
N SER A 233 27.99 27.42 -14.30
CA SER A 233 27.47 28.72 -13.87
C SER A 233 28.61 29.64 -13.40
N GLU A 234 29.59 29.11 -12.68
CA GLU A 234 30.79 29.84 -12.26
C GLU A 234 31.63 30.32 -13.46
N GLN A 235 31.82 29.44 -14.46
CA GLN A 235 32.50 29.81 -15.71
C GLN A 235 31.74 30.92 -16.46
N ASN A 236 30.42 30.81 -16.58
CA ASN A 236 29.60 31.83 -17.23
C ASN A 236 29.64 33.18 -16.52
N LEU A 237 29.66 33.20 -15.18
CA LEU A 237 29.81 34.41 -14.38
C LEU A 237 31.21 35.05 -14.56
N GLN A 238 32.27 34.24 -14.61
CA GLN A 238 33.62 34.73 -14.92
C GLN A 238 33.69 35.35 -16.32
N TRP A 239 33.13 34.69 -17.34
CA TRP A 239 33.07 35.24 -18.71
C TRP A 239 32.24 36.51 -18.79
N ALA A 240 31.11 36.60 -18.09
CA ALA A 240 30.30 37.81 -18.02
C ALA A 240 31.06 38.97 -17.35
N GLY A 241 31.79 38.71 -16.26
CA GLY A 241 32.64 39.71 -15.60
C GLY A 241 33.79 40.21 -16.47
N ILE A 242 34.49 39.30 -17.16
CA ILE A 242 35.55 39.65 -18.12
C ILE A 242 34.99 40.50 -19.28
N ASN A 243 33.85 40.12 -19.83
CA ASN A 243 33.21 40.89 -20.91
C ASN A 243 32.73 42.28 -20.47
N ALA A 244 32.29 42.43 -19.21
CA ALA A 244 31.94 43.74 -18.64
C ALA A 244 33.18 44.63 -18.48
N LEU A 245 34.32 44.07 -18.05
CA LEU A 245 35.60 44.79 -17.96
C LEU A 245 36.13 45.22 -19.33
N ILE A 246 36.01 44.37 -20.36
CA ILE A 246 36.40 44.69 -21.75
C ILE A 246 35.49 45.78 -22.35
N LYS A 247 34.19 45.79 -22.04
CA LYS A 247 33.28 46.85 -22.50
C LYS A 247 33.54 48.18 -21.79
N GLY A 248 33.84 48.18 -20.49
CA GLY A 248 34.13 49.38 -19.71
C GLY A 248 35.44 50.09 -20.12
N THR A 249 36.41 49.35 -20.68
CA THR A 249 37.68 49.91 -21.18
C THR A 249 37.59 50.51 -22.58
N ARG A 250 36.52 50.22 -23.35
CA ARG A 250 36.31 50.79 -24.70
C ARG A 250 35.61 52.16 -24.71
N THR A 251 35.18 52.68 -23.56
CA THR A 251 34.44 53.96 -23.46
C THR A 251 35.34 55.16 -23.14
N TYR A 252 36.66 54.98 -23.07
CA TYR A 252 37.64 56.03 -22.72
C TYR A 252 38.77 56.20 -23.76
N PHE A 253 38.45 56.03 -25.04
CA PHE A 253 39.29 56.47 -26.17
C PHE A 253 38.43 57.14 -27.23
#